data_AF-A0A8J2M4Z6-F1
#
_entry.id   AF-A0A8J2M4Z6-F1
#
_cell.length_a   1.000
_cell.length_b   1.000
_cell.length_c   1.000
_cell.angle_alpha   90.00
_cell.angle_beta   90.00
_cell.angle_gamma   90.00
#
_symmetry.space_group_name_H-M   'P 1'
#
loop_
_entity.id
_entity.type
_entity.pdbx_description
1 polymer ?
#
loop_
_entity_poly.entity_id
_entity_poly.type
_entity_poly.pdbx_seq_one_letter_code
_entity_poly.pdbx_strand_id
1 'polypeptide(L)'
;MFISDSIASKYDKYDEHSSEWLGCQNDIYCVQDFVSDYIQYRIRIHGNHSISKFIHACRQGSENDLIRSVALIFEEKHEEELQKMMEMLCENKSFSLNQYIEIMEHFVCIQDETPSQMSYGRLIALIAFAGLIATRLNDMKCFAEVSMVMSYTSKFLQQRIALTWPHHKRSWSKFFDLVRTIIKLNKKEEAKPKVEKNKWWSAISRLAVFSVLSITVFTLFKFMLRAR
;
A
#
# COMPACT_ATOMS: atom_id res chain seq x y z
N MET A 1 -0.55 -31.62 32.81
CA MET A 1 -0.01 -32.59 31.84
C MET A 1 -0.29 -32.02 30.46
N PHE A 2 0.78 -31.82 29.70
CA PHE A 2 0.86 -30.99 28.51
C PHE A 2 0.09 -31.57 27.32
N ILE A 3 -0.59 -30.71 26.56
CA ILE A 3 -0.78 -30.90 25.12
C ILE A 3 -0.31 -29.60 24.48
N SER A 4 1.00 -29.53 24.29
CA SER A 4 1.67 -28.61 23.38
C SER A 4 2.09 -29.40 22.14
N ASP A 5 2.22 -28.68 21.03
CA ASP A 5 2.90 -29.05 19.78
C ASP A 5 1.99 -29.61 18.67
N SER A 6 1.64 -28.71 17.73
CA SER A 6 2.25 -28.72 16.40
C SER A 6 1.50 -27.79 15.43
N ILE A 7 1.77 -26.49 15.51
CA ILE A 7 1.51 -25.53 14.40
C ILE A 7 2.84 -25.02 13.82
N ALA A 8 3.98 -25.42 14.40
CA ALA A 8 5.32 -24.98 14.00
C ALA A 8 5.86 -25.63 12.70
N SER A 9 5.07 -26.39 11.94
CA SER A 9 5.59 -27.23 10.85
C SER A 9 5.43 -26.65 9.42
N LYS A 10 4.92 -25.43 9.24
CA LYS A 10 4.61 -24.91 7.89
C LYS A 10 5.52 -23.82 7.33
N TYR A 11 6.55 -23.40 8.08
CA TYR A 11 7.43 -22.31 7.64
C TYR A 11 8.93 -22.66 7.52
N ASP A 12 9.33 -23.90 7.80
CA ASP A 12 10.70 -24.37 7.58
C ASP A 12 10.80 -25.16 6.28
N LYS A 13 10.88 -24.44 5.16
CA LYS A 13 11.67 -24.86 3.98
C LYS A 13 11.73 -23.71 2.98
N TYR A 14 12.77 -22.90 3.10
CA TYR A 14 13.29 -22.13 1.97
C TYR A 14 14.75 -22.52 1.79
N ASP A 15 14.95 -23.46 0.87
CA ASP A 15 16.27 -23.83 0.34
C ASP A 15 16.92 -22.60 -0.28
N GLU A 16 18.18 -22.38 0.11
CA GLU A 16 19.16 -21.63 -0.65
C GLU A 16 19.34 -22.25 -2.04
N HIS A 17 19.69 -21.42 -3.03
CA HIS A 17 20.00 -21.72 -4.43
C HIS A 17 18.84 -21.82 -5.42
N SER A 18 18.53 -20.67 -6.03
CA SER A 18 18.73 -20.50 -7.49
C SER A 18 18.69 -19.00 -7.82
N SER A 19 19.87 -18.40 -7.80
CA SER A 19 20.16 -17.12 -8.43
C SER A 19 20.07 -17.28 -9.95
N GLU A 20 18.86 -17.31 -10.49
CA GLU A 20 18.63 -17.21 -11.92
C GLU A 20 17.75 -16.00 -12.19
N TRP A 21 18.46 -14.87 -12.35
CA TRP A 21 17.95 -13.56 -12.69
C TRP A 21 17.26 -13.60 -14.05
N LEU A 22 15.95 -13.85 -14.05
CA LEU A 22 15.11 -13.71 -15.24
C LEU A 22 14.55 -12.28 -15.33
N GLY A 23 15.39 -11.41 -15.92
CA GLY A 23 15.07 -10.28 -16.78
C GLY A 23 13.77 -9.49 -16.56
N CYS A 24 13.81 -8.49 -15.68
CA CYS A 24 13.09 -7.24 -15.94
C CYS A 24 14.04 -6.33 -16.73
N GLN A 25 13.87 -6.25 -18.04
CA GLN A 25 14.55 -5.24 -18.86
C GLN A 25 14.18 -3.83 -18.33
N ASN A 26 15.22 -3.11 -17.88
CA ASN A 26 15.28 -1.72 -17.38
C ASN A 26 15.03 -1.49 -15.87
N ASP A 27 16.05 -1.82 -15.07
CA ASP A 27 16.26 -1.56 -13.62
C ASP A 27 16.33 -0.06 -13.22
N ILE A 28 15.37 0.78 -13.64
CA ILE A 28 15.37 2.20 -13.23
C ILE A 28 14.64 2.42 -11.90
N TYR A 29 13.60 1.62 -11.61
CA TYR A 29 12.72 1.82 -10.46
C TYR A 29 12.58 0.56 -9.60
N CYS A 30 13.00 0.67 -8.35
CA CYS A 30 12.82 -0.33 -7.31
C CYS A 30 11.61 0.03 -6.43
N VAL A 31 10.61 -0.84 -6.37
CA VAL A 31 9.40 -0.61 -5.54
C VAL A 31 9.70 -0.56 -4.05
N GLN A 32 10.74 -1.27 -3.61
CA GLN A 32 11.22 -1.23 -2.23
C GLN A 32 11.64 0.18 -1.82
N ASP A 33 12.27 0.94 -2.73
CA ASP A 33 12.65 2.32 -2.45
C ASP A 33 11.40 3.18 -2.22
N PHE A 34 10.37 3.05 -3.05
CA PHE A 34 9.12 3.80 -2.89
C PHE A 34 8.40 3.48 -1.58
N VAL A 35 8.32 2.21 -1.21
CA VAL A 35 7.69 1.78 0.05
C VAL A 35 8.48 2.32 1.24
N SER A 36 9.80 2.13 1.24
CA SER A 36 10.68 2.53 2.32
C SER A 36 10.68 4.05 2.49
N ASP A 37 10.74 4.78 1.38
CA ASP A 37 10.67 6.23 1.34
C ASP A 37 9.35 6.75 1.91
N TYR A 38 8.23 6.23 1.43
CA TYR A 38 6.91 6.69 1.86
C TYR A 38 6.66 6.43 3.34
N ILE A 39 6.99 5.24 3.85
CA ILE A 39 6.85 4.91 5.27
C ILE A 39 7.67 5.87 6.14
N GLN A 40 8.93 6.11 5.79
CA GLN A 40 9.79 7.05 6.51
C GLN A 40 9.25 8.48 6.46
N TYR A 41 8.82 8.92 5.28
CA TYR A 41 8.21 10.23 5.10
C TYR A 41 6.95 10.37 5.97
N ARG A 42 6.06 9.37 5.94
CA ARG A 42 4.77 9.42 6.63
C ARG A 42 4.91 9.43 8.15
N ILE A 43 5.81 8.63 8.70
CA ILE A 43 6.15 8.67 10.14
C ILE A 43 6.70 10.05 10.52
N ARG A 44 7.59 10.62 9.69
CA ARG A 44 8.22 11.93 9.96
C ARG A 44 7.18 13.05 10.06
N ILE A 45 6.25 13.12 9.10
CA ILE A 45 5.23 14.18 9.08
C ILE A 45 4.10 13.96 10.10
N HIS A 46 3.97 12.76 10.69
CA HIS A 46 2.99 12.48 11.75
C HIS A 46 3.41 13.02 13.12
N GLY A 47 4.65 12.78 13.54
CA GLY A 47 5.09 13.03 14.91
C GLY A 47 6.31 13.94 15.06
N ASN A 48 6.83 14.51 13.97
CA ASN A 48 8.08 15.29 13.93
C ASN A 48 9.27 14.53 14.59
N HIS A 49 9.27 13.20 14.49
CA HIS A 49 10.32 12.35 15.04
C HIS A 49 11.49 12.24 14.06
N SER A 50 12.72 12.50 14.53
CA SER A 50 13.94 12.20 13.78
C SER A 50 14.10 10.68 13.70
N ILE A 51 13.73 10.10 12.56
CA ILE A 51 13.93 8.68 12.28
C ILE A 51 15.41 8.47 11.95
N SER A 52 16.24 8.34 12.99
CA SER A 52 17.70 8.23 12.82
C SER A 52 18.19 6.85 12.38
N LYS A 53 17.33 5.83 12.23
CA LYS A 53 17.80 4.42 12.07
C LYS A 53 17.28 3.63 10.86
N PHE A 54 16.38 4.17 10.04
CA PHE A 54 15.82 3.44 8.89
C PHE A 54 16.24 3.99 7.53
N ILE A 55 17.30 4.79 7.46
CA ILE A 55 17.71 5.47 6.23
C ILE A 55 18.31 4.44 5.26
N HIS A 56 17.45 3.83 4.45
CA HIS A 56 17.85 3.28 3.18
C HIS A 56 18.06 4.45 2.21
N ALA A 57 19.25 4.57 1.64
CA ALA A 57 19.54 5.60 0.65
C ALA A 57 18.66 5.37 -0.59
N CYS A 58 17.58 6.14 -0.72
CA CYS A 58 16.70 6.03 -1.87
C CYS A 58 17.36 6.65 -3.11
N ARG A 59 17.44 5.89 -4.20
CA ARG A 59 18.03 6.36 -5.47
C ARG A 59 17.12 7.33 -6.24
N GLN A 60 15.84 7.42 -5.88
CA GLN A 60 14.78 7.94 -6.75
C GLN A 60 14.22 9.27 -6.22
N GLY A 61 14.97 10.36 -6.35
CA GLY A 61 14.64 11.65 -5.72
C GLY A 61 13.26 12.23 -6.10
N SER A 62 13.05 12.55 -7.38
CA SER A 62 11.83 13.23 -7.85
C SER A 62 10.59 12.32 -7.88
N GLU A 63 10.77 11.03 -8.14
CA GLU A 63 9.69 10.06 -8.25
C GLU A 63 9.14 9.69 -6.87
N ASN A 64 9.99 9.68 -5.84
CA ASN A 64 9.54 9.56 -4.45
C ASN A 64 8.59 10.71 -4.09
N ASP A 65 8.89 11.95 -4.48
CA ASP A 65 8.00 13.09 -4.22
C ASP A 65 6.63 12.94 -4.90
N LEU A 66 6.59 12.33 -6.09
CA LEU A 66 5.34 12.01 -6.78
C LEU A 66 4.53 10.95 -6.01
N ILE A 67 5.17 9.88 -5.54
CA ILE A 67 4.53 8.85 -4.71
C ILE A 67 4.00 9.47 -3.41
N ARG A 68 4.82 10.23 -2.69
CA ARG A 68 4.42 10.92 -1.45
C ARG A 68 3.17 11.77 -1.67
N SER A 69 3.18 12.58 -2.72
CA SER A 69 2.08 13.48 -3.04
C SER A 69 0.79 12.72 -3.33
N VAL A 70 0.83 11.70 -4.19
CA VAL A 70 -0.39 10.98 -4.57
C VAL A 70 -0.91 10.06 -3.48
N ALA A 71 -0.02 9.50 -2.65
CA ALA A 71 -0.41 8.69 -1.50
C ALA A 71 -1.09 9.54 -0.42
N LEU A 72 -0.60 10.77 -0.15
CA LEU A 72 -1.30 11.70 0.74
C LEU A 72 -2.67 12.12 0.20
N ILE A 73 -2.77 12.39 -1.11
CA ILE A 73 -4.07 12.66 -1.76
C ILE A 73 -5.01 11.46 -1.60
N PHE A 74 -4.50 10.24 -1.67
CA PHE A 74 -5.27 9.03 -1.44
C PHE A 74 -5.72 8.91 0.02
N GLU A 75 -4.82 9.14 0.98
CA GLU A 75 -5.14 9.12 2.41
C GLU A 75 -6.25 10.12 2.76
N GLU A 76 -6.14 11.37 2.31
CA GLU A 76 -7.15 12.40 2.56
C GLU A 76 -8.53 12.02 2.02
N LYS A 77 -8.59 11.33 0.88
CA LYS A 77 -9.85 10.97 0.20
C LYS A 77 -10.50 9.71 0.76
N HIS A 78 -9.75 8.91 1.48
CA HIS A 78 -10.17 7.62 2.02
C HIS A 78 -9.92 7.54 3.53
N GLU A 79 -9.87 8.70 4.21
CA GLU A 79 -9.49 8.82 5.61
C GLU A 79 -10.35 7.94 6.51
N GLU A 80 -11.67 8.02 6.36
CA GLU A 80 -12.62 7.26 7.18
C GLU A 80 -12.45 5.75 7.04
N GLU A 81 -12.23 5.26 5.81
CA GLU A 81 -12.06 3.84 5.55
C GLU A 81 -10.70 3.33 6.02
N LEU A 82 -9.64 4.10 5.78
CA LEU A 82 -8.29 3.77 6.24
C LEU A 82 -8.20 3.76 7.76
N GLN A 83 -8.84 4.72 8.42
CA GLN A 83 -8.92 4.80 9.88
C GLN A 83 -9.59 3.55 10.47
N LYS A 84 -10.73 3.11 9.91
CA LYS A 84 -11.41 1.87 10.33
C LYS A 84 -10.47 0.66 10.18
N MET A 85 -9.84 0.48 9.01
CA MET A 85 -8.90 -0.63 8.80
C MET A 85 -7.73 -0.62 9.79
N MET A 86 -7.20 0.57 10.10
CA MET A 86 -6.13 0.72 11.10
C MET A 86 -6.60 0.37 12.52
N GLU A 87 -7.79 0.82 12.92
CA GLU A 87 -8.36 0.53 14.25
C GLU A 87 -8.51 -0.97 14.49
N MET A 88 -8.91 -1.74 13.46
CA MET A 88 -9.01 -3.20 13.56
C MET A 88 -7.65 -3.89 13.62
N LEU A 89 -6.67 -3.44 12.84
CA LEU A 89 -5.33 -4.05 12.86
C LEU A 89 -4.56 -3.79 14.16
N CYS A 90 -4.89 -2.69 14.84
CA CYS A 90 -4.21 -2.24 16.05
C CYS A 90 -5.13 -2.25 17.27
N GLU A 91 -6.18 -3.09 17.25
CA GLU A 91 -7.13 -3.21 18.34
C GLU A 91 -6.39 -3.61 19.64
N ASN A 92 -6.76 -2.97 20.76
CA ASN A 92 -6.14 -3.19 22.07
C ASN A 92 -4.62 -2.94 22.13
N LYS A 93 -4.06 -2.08 21.26
CA LYS A 93 -2.62 -1.77 21.18
C LYS A 93 -1.73 -2.97 20.82
N SER A 94 -2.31 -3.99 20.20
CA SER A 94 -1.58 -5.15 19.70
C SER A 94 -1.64 -5.17 18.17
N PHE A 95 -0.51 -5.49 17.53
CA PHE A 95 -0.43 -5.62 16.07
C PHE A 95 -0.31 -7.09 15.69
N SER A 96 -1.07 -7.51 14.67
CA SER A 96 -0.97 -8.84 14.07
C SER A 96 -0.48 -8.76 12.63
N LEU A 97 0.73 -9.26 12.39
CA LEU A 97 1.28 -9.34 11.04
C LEU A 97 0.41 -10.22 10.13
N ASN A 98 -0.18 -11.30 10.66
CA ASN A 98 -1.06 -12.18 9.89
C ASN A 98 -2.30 -11.43 9.39
N GLN A 99 -2.94 -10.62 10.25
CA GLN A 99 -4.08 -9.81 9.84
C GLN A 99 -3.69 -8.74 8.81
N TYR A 100 -2.49 -8.15 8.96
CA TYR A 100 -1.96 -7.22 7.98
C TYR A 100 -1.80 -7.88 6.60
N ILE A 101 -1.25 -9.09 6.58
CA ILE A 101 -1.09 -9.91 5.36
C ILE A 101 -2.44 -10.22 4.73
N GLU A 102 -3.42 -10.69 5.50
CA GLU A 102 -4.78 -10.98 5.02
C GLU A 102 -5.41 -9.75 4.35
N ILE A 103 -5.31 -8.58 4.98
CA ILE A 103 -5.81 -7.33 4.41
C ILE A 103 -5.11 -7.02 3.08
N MET A 104 -3.77 -7.13 3.02
CA MET A 104 -3.02 -6.91 1.78
C MET A 104 -3.46 -7.85 0.64
N GLU A 105 -3.74 -9.12 0.95
CA GLU A 105 -4.24 -10.08 -0.02
C GLU A 105 -5.64 -9.71 -0.52
N HIS A 106 -6.53 -9.23 0.37
CA HIS A 106 -7.87 -8.76 0.01
C HIS A 106 -7.87 -7.55 -0.91
N PHE A 107 -6.88 -6.66 -0.83
CA PHE A 107 -6.73 -5.56 -1.79
C PHE A 107 -6.56 -6.03 -3.24
N VAL A 108 -6.04 -7.25 -3.43
CA VAL A 108 -5.68 -7.80 -4.75
C VAL A 108 -6.71 -8.86 -5.18
N CYS A 109 -7.25 -9.66 -4.26
CA CYS A 109 -8.24 -10.70 -4.54
C CYS A 109 -9.68 -10.15 -4.53
N ILE A 110 -10.12 -9.56 -5.63
CA ILE A 110 -11.54 -9.29 -5.87
C ILE A 110 -12.15 -10.49 -6.61
N GLN A 111 -13.28 -11.01 -6.11
CA GLN A 111 -13.91 -12.26 -6.55
C GLN A 111 -14.17 -12.35 -8.08
N ASP A 112 -14.29 -11.22 -8.77
CA ASP A 112 -14.62 -11.16 -10.20
C ASP A 112 -13.44 -10.75 -11.11
N GLU A 113 -12.25 -10.50 -10.55
CA GLU A 113 -11.06 -10.15 -11.34
C GLU A 113 -10.07 -11.32 -11.39
N THR A 114 -10.15 -12.11 -12.46
CA THR A 114 -9.13 -13.11 -12.81
C THR A 114 -8.38 -12.70 -14.10
N PRO A 115 -7.03 -12.62 -14.07
CA PRO A 115 -6.17 -12.73 -12.90
C PRO A 115 -6.29 -11.51 -11.98
N SER A 116 -6.10 -11.72 -10.68
CA SER A 116 -5.99 -10.69 -9.66
C SER A 116 -4.85 -9.71 -10.01
N GLN A 117 -5.20 -8.46 -10.39
CA GLN A 117 -4.26 -7.53 -11.05
C GLN A 117 -3.63 -6.54 -10.06
N MET A 118 -2.35 -6.17 -10.23
CA MET A 118 -1.80 -4.98 -9.56
C MET A 118 -2.10 -3.74 -10.40
N SER A 119 -3.18 -3.02 -10.08
CA SER A 119 -3.47 -1.72 -10.70
C SER A 119 -2.64 -0.60 -10.06
N TYR A 120 -2.53 0.54 -10.73
CA TYR A 120 -1.86 1.72 -10.17
C TYR A 120 -2.54 2.24 -8.90
N GLY A 121 -3.87 2.17 -8.85
CA GLY A 121 -4.63 2.49 -7.64
C GLY A 121 -4.30 1.55 -6.48
N ARG A 122 -4.27 0.23 -6.72
CA ARG A 122 -3.91 -0.78 -5.71
C ARG A 122 -2.50 -0.57 -5.17
N LEU A 123 -1.56 -0.25 -6.05
CA LEU A 123 -0.19 0.10 -5.67
C LEU A 123 -0.17 1.26 -4.67
N ILE A 124 -0.83 2.38 -5.00
CA ILE A 124 -0.87 3.55 -4.12
C ILE A 124 -1.63 3.26 -2.82
N ALA A 125 -2.75 2.55 -2.89
CA ALA A 125 -3.54 2.20 -1.71
C ALA A 125 -2.72 1.39 -0.71
N LEU A 126 -1.97 0.39 -1.19
CA LEU A 126 -1.13 -0.46 -0.33
C LEU A 126 0.07 0.31 0.25
N ILE A 127 0.70 1.21 -0.53
CA ILE A 127 1.78 2.07 -0.03
C ILE A 127 1.25 3.04 1.04
N ALA A 128 0.13 3.70 0.77
CA ALA A 128 -0.53 4.62 1.70
C ALA A 128 -0.89 3.90 3.02
N PHE A 129 -1.54 2.74 2.90
CA PHE A 129 -1.94 1.93 4.04
C PHE A 129 -0.73 1.47 4.88
N ALA A 130 0.35 1.01 4.24
CA ALA A 130 1.57 0.64 4.93
C ALA A 130 2.18 1.84 5.71
N GLY A 131 2.14 3.05 5.14
CA GLY A 131 2.58 4.27 5.82
C GLY A 131 1.77 4.60 7.08
N LEU A 132 0.44 4.45 7.01
CA LEU A 132 -0.45 4.66 8.16
C LEU A 132 -0.22 3.63 9.27
N ILE A 133 -0.12 2.34 8.92
CA ILE A 133 0.17 1.28 9.89
C ILE A 133 1.55 1.49 10.53
N ALA A 134 2.57 1.81 9.74
CA ALA A 134 3.91 2.06 10.25
C ALA A 134 3.94 3.27 11.21
N THR A 135 3.14 4.29 10.93
CA THR A 135 2.97 5.45 11.83
C THR A 135 2.37 5.03 13.16
N ARG A 136 1.31 4.22 13.14
CA ARG A 136 0.67 3.70 14.35
C ARG A 136 1.59 2.79 15.16
N LEU A 137 2.34 1.91 14.50
CA LEU A 137 3.35 1.06 15.12
C LEU A 137 4.50 1.87 15.74
N ASN A 138 4.92 2.95 15.08
CA ASN A 138 5.92 3.86 15.61
C ASN A 138 5.44 4.53 16.91
N ASP A 139 4.19 4.98 16.97
CA ASP A 139 3.59 5.54 18.19
C ASP A 139 3.56 4.52 19.34
N MET A 140 3.39 3.23 19.01
CA MET A 140 3.43 2.11 19.95
C MET A 140 4.85 1.62 20.27
N LYS A 141 5.89 2.22 19.68
CA LYS A 141 7.31 1.83 19.79
C LYS A 141 7.62 0.40 19.27
N CYS A 142 6.77 -0.10 18.38
CA CYS A 142 6.87 -1.40 17.71
C CYS A 142 7.77 -1.31 16.45
N PHE A 143 9.05 -0.99 16.65
CA PHE A 143 9.98 -0.71 15.53
C PHE A 143 10.33 -1.96 14.69
N ALA A 144 10.31 -3.15 15.30
CA ALA A 144 10.54 -4.40 14.58
C ALA A 144 9.39 -4.65 13.60
N GLU A 145 8.16 -4.41 14.03
CA GLU A 145 6.93 -4.55 13.25
C GLU A 145 6.89 -3.53 12.10
N VAL A 146 7.37 -2.30 12.31
CA VAL A 146 7.55 -1.32 11.21
C VAL A 146 8.45 -1.89 10.12
N SER A 147 9.54 -2.55 10.51
CA SER A 147 10.49 -3.18 9.56
C SER A 147 9.85 -4.37 8.84
N MET A 148 9.04 -5.17 9.55
CA MET A 148 8.29 -6.28 8.96
C MET A 148 7.27 -5.80 7.94
N VAL A 149 6.48 -4.76 8.28
CA VAL A 149 5.53 -4.13 7.36
C VAL A 149 6.26 -3.67 6.10
N MET A 150 7.32 -2.86 6.24
CA MET A 150 8.11 -2.37 5.10
C MET A 150 8.62 -3.51 4.19
N SER A 151 9.21 -4.55 4.79
CA SER A 151 9.75 -5.69 4.05
C SER A 151 8.66 -6.49 3.33
N TYR A 152 7.56 -6.78 4.03
CA TYR A 152 6.45 -7.55 3.47
C TYR A 152 5.76 -6.79 2.34
N THR A 153 5.41 -5.51 2.56
CA THR A 153 4.78 -4.66 1.54
C THR A 153 5.63 -4.60 0.28
N SER A 154 6.94 -4.39 0.43
CA SER A 154 7.87 -4.29 -0.70
C SER A 154 7.90 -5.59 -1.52
N LYS A 155 8.06 -6.74 -0.87
CA LYS A 155 8.09 -8.05 -1.54
C LYS A 155 6.76 -8.37 -2.21
N PHE A 156 5.66 -8.13 -1.52
CA PHE A 156 4.32 -8.38 -2.04
C PHE A 156 4.04 -7.55 -3.30
N LEU A 157 4.34 -6.26 -3.26
CA LEU A 157 4.17 -5.37 -4.42
C LEU A 157 5.10 -5.77 -5.56
N GLN A 158 6.37 -6.07 -5.28
CA GLN A 158 7.34 -6.48 -6.30
C GLN A 158 6.86 -7.72 -7.06
N GLN A 159 6.45 -8.76 -6.33
CA GLN A 159 5.93 -10.00 -6.93
C GLN A 159 4.70 -9.71 -7.80
N ARG A 160 3.73 -8.96 -7.29
CA ARG A 160 2.48 -8.67 -8.01
C ARG A 160 2.69 -7.78 -9.23
N ILE A 161 3.60 -6.81 -9.17
CA ILE A 161 3.98 -5.97 -10.32
C ILE A 161 4.61 -6.84 -11.40
N ALA A 162 5.63 -7.64 -11.04
CA ALA A 162 6.32 -8.52 -11.99
C ALA A 162 5.36 -9.50 -12.67
N LEU A 163 4.42 -10.07 -11.92
CA LEU A 163 3.46 -11.03 -12.42
C LEU A 163 2.34 -10.42 -13.28
N THR A 164 1.92 -9.18 -13.04
CA THR A 164 0.67 -8.65 -13.65
C THR A 164 0.89 -7.49 -14.61
N TRP A 165 1.88 -6.63 -14.39
CA TRP A 165 2.05 -5.43 -15.22
C TRP A 165 2.38 -5.72 -16.69
N PRO A 166 3.24 -6.71 -17.02
CA PRO A 166 3.54 -7.04 -18.41
C PRO A 166 2.28 -7.42 -19.21
N HIS A 167 1.40 -8.25 -18.65
CA HIS A 167 0.18 -8.70 -19.31
C HIS A 167 -0.83 -7.58 -19.56
N HIS A 168 -0.81 -6.54 -18.72
CA HIS A 168 -1.73 -5.40 -18.83
C HIS A 168 -1.10 -4.15 -19.42
N LYS A 169 0.10 -4.27 -20.04
CA LYS A 169 0.83 -3.15 -20.66
C LYS A 169 1.02 -1.96 -19.72
N ARG A 170 1.20 -2.22 -18.42
CA ARG A 170 1.47 -1.23 -17.38
C ARG A 170 2.98 -1.00 -17.25
N SER A 171 3.36 0.21 -16.86
CA SER A 171 4.76 0.60 -16.68
C SER A 171 4.88 1.80 -15.73
N TRP A 172 6.04 1.95 -15.10
CA TRP A 172 6.34 3.08 -14.22
C TRP A 172 6.22 4.43 -14.94
N SER A 173 6.63 4.52 -16.20
CA SER A 173 6.48 5.72 -17.03
C SER A 173 5.01 6.16 -17.15
N LYS A 174 4.11 5.24 -17.56
CA LYS A 174 2.66 5.52 -17.64
C LYS A 174 2.06 5.83 -16.28
N PHE A 175 2.53 5.16 -15.23
CA PHE A 175 2.11 5.43 -13.86
C PHE A 175 2.45 6.88 -13.46
N PHE A 176 3.68 7.33 -13.67
CA PHE A 176 4.08 8.70 -13.30
C PHE A 176 3.37 9.78 -14.11
N ASP A 177 3.06 9.53 -15.39
CA ASP A 177 2.24 10.45 -16.18
C ASP A 177 0.83 10.63 -15.58
N LEU A 178 0.22 9.54 -15.12
CA LEU A 178 -1.07 9.56 -14.41
C LEU A 178 -0.95 10.27 -13.07
N VAL A 179 0.08 9.98 -12.28
CA VAL A 179 0.31 10.63 -10.98
C VAL A 179 0.45 12.15 -11.13
N ARG A 180 1.26 12.62 -12.07
CA ARG A 180 1.40 14.07 -12.34
C ARG A 180 0.07 14.69 -12.72
N THR A 181 -0.76 13.97 -13.48
CA THR A 181 -2.10 14.41 -13.85
C THR A 181 -2.99 14.53 -12.61
N ILE A 182 -3.04 13.49 -11.77
CA ILE A 182 -3.83 13.48 -10.52
C ILE A 182 -3.42 14.66 -9.61
N ILE A 183 -2.13 14.88 -9.39
CA ILE A 183 -1.62 15.98 -8.56
C ILE A 183 -2.04 17.34 -9.12
N LYS A 184 -1.87 17.56 -10.44
CA LYS A 184 -2.31 18.81 -11.09
C LYS A 184 -3.81 19.04 -10.95
N LEU A 185 -4.59 17.98 -11.07
CA LEU A 185 -6.04 18.04 -10.94
C LEU A 185 -6.47 18.32 -9.49
N ASN A 186 -5.82 17.71 -8.50
CA ASN A 186 -6.07 17.97 -7.07
C ASN A 186 -5.83 19.43 -6.70
N LYS A 187 -4.72 20.01 -7.15
CA LYS A 187 -4.40 21.43 -6.91
C LYS A 187 -5.46 22.37 -7.49
N LYS A 188 -5.99 22.04 -8.68
CA LYS A 188 -7.08 22.82 -9.29
C LYS A 188 -8.39 22.67 -8.52
N GLU A 189 -8.64 21.51 -7.93
CA GLU A 189 -9.82 21.25 -7.12
C GLU A 189 -9.77 22.01 -5.79
N GLU A 190 -8.64 22.02 -5.10
CA GLU A 190 -8.46 22.78 -3.86
C GLU A 190 -8.75 24.26 -4.05
N ALA A 191 -8.46 24.80 -5.23
CA ALA A 191 -8.75 26.19 -5.61
C ALA A 191 -10.24 26.47 -5.94
N LYS A 192 -11.10 25.45 -6.06
CA LYS A 192 -12.52 25.58 -6.41
C LYS A 192 -13.46 25.63 -5.19
N PRO A 193 -14.62 26.31 -5.29
CA PRO A 193 -15.63 26.34 -4.23
C PRO A 193 -16.24 24.95 -3.97
N LYS A 194 -16.55 24.64 -2.70
CA LYS A 194 -16.99 23.30 -2.20
C LYS A 194 -18.11 22.63 -3.01
N VAL A 195 -19.02 23.39 -3.61
CA VAL A 195 -20.17 22.86 -4.37
C VAL A 195 -19.75 22.24 -5.71
N GLU A 196 -18.69 22.75 -6.35
CA GLU A 196 -18.18 22.17 -7.62
C GLU A 196 -17.33 20.92 -7.41
N LYS A 197 -16.77 20.73 -6.21
CA LYS A 197 -15.94 19.56 -5.87
C LYS A 197 -16.73 18.27 -6.05
N ASN A 198 -17.95 18.20 -5.50
CA ASN A 198 -18.78 16.98 -5.52
C ASN A 198 -19.20 16.54 -6.94
N LYS A 199 -19.44 17.47 -7.87
CA LYS A 199 -19.83 17.13 -9.26
C LYS A 199 -18.67 16.55 -10.06
N TRP A 200 -17.45 17.04 -9.85
CA TRP A 200 -16.28 16.63 -10.60
C TRP A 200 -15.77 15.23 -10.21
N TRP A 201 -15.92 14.84 -8.93
CA TRP A 201 -15.67 13.47 -8.47
C TRP A 201 -16.52 12.42 -9.16
N SER A 202 -17.77 12.74 -9.48
CA SER A 202 -18.63 11.85 -10.29
C SER A 202 -18.07 11.59 -11.69
N ALA A 203 -17.21 12.48 -12.21
CA ALA A 203 -16.59 12.35 -13.53
C ALA A 203 -15.22 11.63 -13.46
N ILE A 204 -14.48 11.74 -12.35
CA ILE A 204 -13.23 11.00 -12.15
C ILE A 204 -13.46 9.57 -11.66
N SER A 205 -14.52 9.32 -10.90
CA SER A 205 -14.97 7.95 -10.62
C SER A 205 -15.29 7.18 -11.92
N ARG A 206 -15.70 7.92 -12.97
CA ARG A 206 -15.87 7.41 -14.34
C ARG A 206 -14.57 7.20 -15.13
N LEU A 207 -13.43 7.75 -14.69
CA LEU A 207 -12.10 7.55 -15.31
C LEU A 207 -11.34 6.30 -14.80
N ALA A 208 -12.00 5.40 -14.05
CA ALA A 208 -11.54 4.03 -13.79
C ALA A 208 -10.21 3.85 -13.03
N VAL A 209 -9.66 4.87 -12.36
CA VAL A 209 -8.40 4.72 -11.58
C VAL A 209 -8.66 4.35 -10.11
N PHE A 210 -9.83 4.70 -9.55
CA PHE A 210 -10.13 4.51 -8.13
C PHE A 210 -11.47 3.81 -7.82
N SER A 211 -12.36 3.63 -8.80
CA SER A 211 -13.74 3.16 -8.54
C SER A 211 -13.87 1.69 -8.16
N VAL A 212 -12.89 0.84 -8.49
CA VAL A 212 -12.93 -0.60 -8.15
C VAL A 212 -12.38 -0.89 -6.74
N LEU A 213 -11.68 0.06 -6.13
CA LEU A 213 -11.14 -0.12 -4.77
C LEU A 213 -12.22 0.06 -3.68
N SER A 214 -13.19 0.97 -3.87
CA SER A 214 -14.02 1.48 -2.77
C SER A 214 -15.24 0.66 -2.39
N ILE A 215 -15.72 -0.27 -3.22
CA ILE A 215 -16.96 -1.00 -2.90
C ILE A 215 -16.67 -2.48 -2.62
N THR A 216 -16.00 -3.21 -3.50
CA THR A 216 -15.93 -4.68 -3.36
C THR A 216 -14.96 -5.15 -2.28
N VAL A 217 -13.78 -4.53 -2.17
CA VAL A 217 -12.84 -4.83 -1.07
C VAL A 217 -13.46 -4.44 0.27
N PHE A 218 -14.17 -3.32 0.31
CA PHE A 218 -14.79 -2.80 1.54
C PHE A 218 -16.10 -3.51 1.93
N THR A 219 -16.87 -4.05 0.98
CA THR A 219 -18.03 -4.90 1.29
C THR A 219 -17.60 -6.27 1.79
N LEU A 220 -16.53 -6.86 1.24
CA LEU A 220 -15.90 -8.08 1.78
C LEU A 220 -15.35 -7.85 3.18
N PHE A 221 -14.70 -6.71 3.40
CA PHE A 221 -14.21 -6.31 4.72
C PHE A 221 -15.37 -6.12 5.72
N LYS A 222 -16.49 -5.51 5.29
CA LYS A 222 -17.74 -5.39 6.07
C LYS A 222 -18.44 -6.74 6.31
N PHE A 223 -18.20 -7.73 5.46
CA PHE A 223 -18.69 -9.09 5.63
C PHE A 223 -17.87 -9.88 6.66
N MET A 224 -16.53 -9.73 6.63
CA MET A 224 -15.66 -10.27 7.69
C MET A 224 -16.01 -9.68 9.07
N LEU A 225 -16.38 -8.40 9.13
CA LEU A 225 -16.91 -7.72 10.31
C LEU A 225 -18.19 -8.33 10.90
N ARG A 226 -18.96 -9.11 10.12
CA ARG A 226 -20.21 -9.77 10.59
C ARG A 226 -20.04 -11.25 10.94
N ALA A 227 -18.92 -11.85 10.55
CA ALA A 227 -18.68 -13.29 10.69
C ALA A 227 -17.84 -13.67 11.93
N ARG A 228 -17.46 -12.68 12.75
CA ARG A 228 -16.94 -12.84 14.12
C ARG A 228 -17.99 -12.40 15.12
#